data_AF-A0A1L8DSC8-F1
#
_entry.id   AF-A0A1L8DSC8-F1
#
_cell.length_a   1.000
_cell.length_b   1.000
_cell.length_c   1.000
_cell.angle_alpha   90.00
_cell.angle_beta   90.00
_cell.angle_gamma   90.00
#
_symmetry.space_group_name_H-M   'P 1'
#
loop_
_entity.id
_entity.type
_entity.pdbx_description
1 polymer ?
#
loop_
_entity_poly.entity_id
_entity_poly.type
_entity_poly.pdbx_seq_one_letter_code
_entity_poly.pdbx_strand_id
1 'polypeptide(L)'
;MVFLEHVFWVISLNTLFIFIFAFCPYTIGNVTIYLLGVLKPGKPQMHFHGLLTTLLGYCIIGITLVKLHALARLLRMRKSRRILGLCYIVVKVSLLSVVEIGVLPLVCGWWLDICSLPMFDATLKDRKASFKAAPGTSLFIHWMFGMVYVYYFASFIILLREVLRPGVLWFLRNLNDPDFSPIQEMIHFSILRHIRRLVASAVMFGSAVLLMLWLPISILKNIWPTFLPYTLSGDSEVNELSLQLLLLQIILPGFFEQSQTRIWLKGFIRIWCNIVAWFLGIRSYLLGSENQQQNAGNDDRQAPEGQGLGAAHQALLHRDVPVGFQPYEKPSYFIVRLGGLIVCMCVSLVIGSLLTLTIPVWIGRQCMALWSVGGHIGQTPTADETPPRPHELYTAAMGTYLCWIFSRGIAIAVNLFPQGRQAVMQKVKHWMSIGASYAMAAVIFVLMFGVVPLLYGLLLELVVVVPLRVPLEQTPILFLGQDWALGVLYTKITCALTLMGPDWALKRAIERAYRDGLRDIDLKFIIRDLAAPVIMCFGLALAIPYVLAHSILPIFFTNQHTRTLIARRIYPFFLIVAIIIGIIIFQIRQFKKLYVAIKNDKYLVGQRLVNYDHRKRKAEAAAAAAAAAQQAQMM
;
A
#
# COMPACT_ATOMS: atom_id res chain seq x y z
N MET A 1 9.52 -37.63 -12.53
CA MET A 1 8.67 -38.08 -11.41
C MET A 1 8.43 -36.97 -10.38
N VAL A 2 9.49 -36.33 -9.87
CA VAL A 2 9.44 -35.32 -8.78
C VAL A 2 8.49 -34.12 -9.04
N PHE A 3 8.42 -33.58 -10.26
CA PHE A 3 7.50 -32.46 -10.56
C PHE A 3 6.02 -32.86 -10.44
N LEU A 4 5.64 -34.02 -10.99
CA LEU A 4 4.26 -34.50 -10.95
C LEU A 4 3.84 -34.81 -9.52
N GLU A 5 4.78 -35.35 -8.74
CA GLU A 5 4.62 -35.59 -7.31
C GLU A 5 4.38 -34.27 -6.54
N HIS A 6 5.18 -33.22 -6.79
CA HIS A 6 4.95 -31.91 -6.15
C HIS A 6 3.60 -31.30 -6.53
N VAL A 7 3.19 -31.36 -7.81
CA VAL A 7 1.89 -30.85 -8.25
C VAL A 7 0.75 -31.62 -7.58
N PHE A 8 0.84 -32.96 -7.53
CA PHE A 8 -0.14 -33.80 -6.86
C PHE A 8 -0.23 -33.50 -5.36
N TRP A 9 0.91 -33.30 -4.68
CA TRP A 9 0.96 -32.90 -3.28
C TRP A 9 0.30 -31.55 -3.03
N VAL A 10 0.56 -30.55 -3.87
CA VAL A 10 -0.05 -29.22 -3.74
C VAL A 10 -1.56 -29.29 -3.91
N ILE A 11 -2.05 -30.00 -4.94
CA ILE A 11 -3.49 -30.16 -5.18
C ILE A 11 -4.16 -30.91 -4.03
N SER A 12 -3.56 -32.02 -3.58
CA SER A 12 -4.11 -32.85 -2.50
C SER A 12 -4.15 -32.10 -1.17
N LEU A 13 -3.07 -31.40 -0.83
CA LEU A 13 -2.98 -30.61 0.39
C LEU A 13 -3.97 -29.44 0.36
N ASN A 14 -4.11 -28.75 -0.77
CA ASN A 14 -5.09 -27.67 -0.91
C ASN A 14 -6.53 -28.19 -0.81
N THR A 15 -6.83 -29.33 -1.44
CA THR A 15 -8.15 -29.96 -1.35
C THR A 15 -8.50 -30.35 0.08
N LEU A 16 -7.54 -30.98 0.79
CA LEU A 16 -7.69 -31.36 2.18
C LEU A 16 -7.84 -30.12 3.09
N PHE A 17 -7.08 -29.07 2.82
CA PHE A 17 -7.18 -27.80 3.53
C PHE A 17 -8.56 -27.16 3.37
N ILE A 18 -9.05 -27.01 2.14
CA ILE A 18 -10.39 -26.46 1.86
C ILE A 18 -11.48 -27.32 2.50
N PHE A 19 -11.35 -28.64 2.41
CA PHE A 19 -12.33 -29.55 3.01
C PHE A 19 -12.40 -29.38 4.54
N ILE A 20 -11.24 -29.40 5.23
CA ILE A 20 -11.18 -29.33 6.68
C ILE A 20 -11.55 -27.94 7.21
N PHE A 21 -11.08 -26.86 6.57
CA PHE A 21 -11.19 -25.50 7.10
C PHE A 21 -12.32 -24.67 6.48
N ALA A 22 -12.89 -25.05 5.34
CA ALA A 22 -14.03 -24.34 4.76
C ALA A 22 -15.29 -25.22 4.80
N PHE A 23 -15.22 -26.42 4.23
CA PHE A 23 -16.40 -27.26 4.02
C PHE A 23 -16.96 -27.85 5.33
N CYS A 24 -16.12 -28.47 6.17
CA CYS A 24 -16.58 -29.07 7.43
C CYS A 24 -17.22 -28.06 8.41
N PRO A 25 -16.62 -26.89 8.68
CA PRO A 25 -17.26 -25.86 9.50
C PRO A 25 -18.56 -25.35 8.88
N TYR A 26 -18.59 -25.13 7.56
CA TYR A 26 -19.80 -24.68 6.88
C TYR A 26 -20.96 -25.66 7.05
N THR A 27 -20.73 -26.96 6.81
CA THR A 27 -21.78 -27.99 6.90
C THR A 27 -22.29 -28.15 8.33
N ILE A 28 -21.39 -28.20 9.33
CA ILE A 28 -21.77 -28.27 10.75
C ILE A 28 -22.59 -27.03 11.16
N GLY A 29 -22.18 -25.86 10.70
CA GLY A 29 -22.92 -24.62 10.93
C GLY A 29 -24.31 -24.65 10.33
N ASN A 30 -24.44 -25.08 9.08
CA ASN A 30 -25.71 -25.17 8.37
C ASN A 30 -26.67 -26.18 9.03
N VAL A 31 -26.16 -27.36 9.41
CA VAL A 31 -26.94 -28.37 10.17
C VAL A 31 -27.43 -27.78 11.48
N THR A 32 -26.60 -27.01 12.18
CA THR A 32 -27.02 -26.42 13.47
C THR A 32 -28.07 -25.34 13.30
N ILE A 33 -27.96 -24.53 12.25
CA ILE A 33 -28.96 -23.50 11.94
C ILE A 33 -30.30 -24.14 11.55
N TYR A 34 -30.27 -25.26 10.83
CA TYR A 34 -31.45 -26.08 10.55
C TYR A 34 -32.06 -26.64 11.84
N LEU A 35 -31.24 -27.21 12.74
CA LEU A 35 -31.68 -27.74 14.03
C LEU A 35 -32.28 -26.69 14.97
N LEU A 36 -31.76 -25.46 14.96
CA LEU A 36 -32.26 -24.35 15.76
C LEU A 36 -33.55 -23.72 15.18
N GLY A 37 -34.00 -24.14 13.99
CA GLY A 37 -35.21 -23.61 13.35
C GLY A 37 -35.14 -22.12 12.97
N VAL A 38 -33.93 -21.55 12.91
CA VAL A 38 -33.71 -20.10 12.68
C VAL A 38 -34.02 -19.72 11.23
N LEU A 39 -33.77 -20.63 10.28
CA LEU A 39 -34.22 -20.47 8.89
C LEU A 39 -35.54 -21.19 8.66
N LYS A 40 -36.64 -20.43 8.68
CA LYS A 40 -37.92 -20.88 8.12
C LYS A 40 -37.87 -20.78 6.59
N PRO A 41 -38.40 -21.75 5.83
CA PRO A 41 -38.53 -21.64 4.39
C PRO A 41 -39.37 -20.40 4.06
N GLY A 42 -38.78 -19.45 3.32
CA GLY A 42 -39.45 -18.20 2.89
C GLY A 42 -38.92 -16.88 3.48
N LYS A 43 -37.94 -16.88 4.39
CA LYS A 43 -37.25 -15.65 4.82
C LYS A 43 -36.07 -15.32 3.91
N PRO A 44 -35.82 -14.04 3.58
CA PRO A 44 -34.62 -13.65 2.85
C PRO A 44 -33.37 -14.07 3.63
N GLN A 45 -32.45 -14.73 2.94
CA GLN A 45 -31.17 -15.12 3.53
C GLN A 45 -30.42 -13.87 4.01
N MET A 46 -29.75 -13.97 5.15
CA MET A 46 -28.86 -12.90 5.62
C MET A 46 -27.79 -12.63 4.55
N HIS A 47 -27.46 -11.36 4.31
CA HIS A 47 -26.52 -10.91 3.26
C HIS A 47 -25.11 -11.54 3.34
N PHE A 48 -24.79 -12.28 4.42
CA PHE A 48 -23.55 -13.05 4.60
C PHE A 48 -23.78 -14.44 5.21
N HIS A 49 -24.82 -15.14 4.75
CA HIS A 49 -25.18 -16.46 5.27
C HIS A 49 -23.98 -17.42 5.27
N GLY A 50 -23.19 -17.47 4.20
CA GLY A 50 -22.00 -18.34 4.10
C GLY A 50 -20.93 -18.10 5.17
N LEU A 51 -20.57 -16.84 5.45
CA LEU A 51 -19.55 -16.51 6.44
C LEU A 51 -20.07 -16.68 7.88
N LEU A 52 -21.33 -16.34 8.13
CA LEU A 52 -21.92 -16.50 9.46
C LEU A 52 -22.11 -17.98 9.83
N THR A 53 -22.54 -18.80 8.86
CA THR A 53 -22.69 -20.25 9.03
C THR A 53 -21.35 -20.93 9.29
N THR A 54 -20.28 -20.60 8.56
CA THR A 54 -18.95 -21.14 8.83
C THR A 54 -18.44 -20.78 10.22
N LEU A 55 -18.54 -19.51 10.63
CA LEU A 55 -18.13 -19.05 11.96
C LEU A 55 -18.90 -19.76 13.08
N LEU A 56 -20.21 -19.91 12.92
CA LEU A 56 -21.04 -20.66 13.86
C LEU A 56 -20.61 -22.13 13.93
N GLY A 57 -20.32 -22.75 12.79
CA GLY A 57 -19.78 -24.11 12.73
C GLY A 57 -18.44 -24.24 13.46
N TYR A 58 -17.52 -23.31 13.28
CA TYR A 58 -16.25 -23.27 14.02
C TYR A 58 -16.45 -23.16 15.53
N CYS A 59 -17.37 -22.31 16.00
CA CYS A 59 -17.71 -22.19 17.41
C CYS A 59 -18.21 -23.54 17.98
N ILE A 60 -19.06 -24.25 17.22
CA ILE A 60 -19.61 -25.55 17.64
C ILE A 60 -18.54 -26.63 17.63
N ILE A 61 -17.70 -26.69 16.59
CA ILE A 61 -16.54 -27.59 16.55
C ILE A 61 -15.64 -27.32 17.77
N GLY A 62 -15.37 -26.05 18.09
CA GLY A 62 -14.60 -25.69 19.28
C GLY A 62 -15.24 -26.21 20.58
N ILE A 63 -16.53 -25.98 20.78
CA ILE A 63 -17.26 -26.43 21.98
C ILE A 63 -17.30 -27.96 22.07
N THR A 64 -17.54 -28.66 20.96
CA THR A 64 -17.57 -30.12 20.91
C THR A 64 -16.18 -30.70 21.22
N LEU A 65 -15.10 -30.13 20.67
CA LEU A 65 -13.73 -30.54 20.99
C LEU A 65 -13.39 -30.34 22.47
N VAL A 66 -13.85 -29.26 23.09
CA VAL A 66 -13.67 -29.03 24.54
C VAL A 66 -14.42 -30.09 25.36
N LYS A 67 -15.66 -30.40 25.00
CA LYS A 67 -16.46 -31.47 25.66
C LYS A 67 -15.80 -32.84 25.50
N LEU A 68 -15.36 -33.19 24.30
CA LEU A 68 -14.66 -34.45 24.01
C LEU A 68 -13.32 -34.53 24.75
N HIS A 69 -12.59 -33.41 24.87
CA HIS A 69 -11.36 -33.35 25.63
C HIS A 69 -11.61 -33.60 27.13
N ALA A 70 -12.69 -33.04 27.69
CA ALA A 70 -13.10 -33.28 29.06
C ALA A 70 -13.51 -34.76 29.27
N LEU A 71 -14.24 -35.36 28.32
CA LEU A 71 -14.61 -36.78 28.36
C LEU A 71 -13.37 -37.69 28.26
N ALA A 72 -12.43 -37.41 27.35
CA ALA A 72 -11.19 -38.16 27.23
C ALA A 72 -10.30 -38.06 28.48
N ARG A 73 -10.37 -36.92 29.19
CA ARG A 73 -9.73 -36.75 30.51
C ARG A 73 -10.40 -37.65 31.55
N LEU A 74 -11.73 -37.71 31.56
CA LEU A 74 -12.50 -38.57 32.47
C LEU A 74 -12.21 -40.06 32.22
N LEU A 75 -12.15 -40.48 30.94
CA LEU A 75 -11.84 -41.84 30.51
C LEU A 75 -10.33 -42.19 30.53
N ARG A 76 -9.46 -41.30 31.03
CA ARG A 76 -7.98 -41.48 31.11
C ARG A 76 -7.28 -41.81 29.77
N MET A 77 -7.88 -41.50 28.62
CA MET A 77 -7.32 -41.78 27.29
C MET A 77 -6.25 -40.74 26.89
N ARG A 78 -4.98 -41.00 27.23
CA ARG A 78 -3.86 -40.05 27.04
C ARG A 78 -3.64 -39.61 25.58
N LYS A 79 -3.70 -40.54 24.61
CA LYS A 79 -3.45 -40.25 23.19
C LYS A 79 -4.56 -39.40 22.57
N SER A 80 -5.82 -39.80 22.75
CA SER A 80 -7.00 -39.07 22.27
C SER A 80 -7.05 -37.65 22.85
N ARG A 81 -6.77 -37.50 24.15
CA ARG A 81 -6.70 -36.18 24.80
C ARG A 81 -5.69 -35.24 24.13
N ARG A 82 -4.51 -35.74 23.74
CA ARG A 82 -3.47 -34.94 23.06
C ARG A 82 -3.94 -34.49 21.68
N ILE A 83 -4.51 -35.40 20.88
CA ILE A 83 -5.01 -35.09 19.53
C ILE A 83 -6.15 -34.05 19.61
N LEU A 84 -7.14 -34.27 20.47
CA LEU A 84 -8.26 -33.34 20.66
C LEU A 84 -7.79 -31.94 21.13
N GLY A 85 -6.78 -31.89 21.99
CA GLY A 85 -6.17 -30.63 22.43
C GLY A 85 -5.49 -29.87 21.28
N LEU A 86 -4.76 -30.57 20.41
CA LEU A 86 -4.14 -29.96 19.22
C LEU A 86 -5.20 -29.46 18.23
N CYS A 87 -6.23 -30.25 17.94
CA CYS A 87 -7.34 -29.83 17.08
C CYS A 87 -8.05 -28.57 17.64
N TYR A 88 -8.27 -28.52 18.95
CA TYR A 88 -8.86 -27.34 19.59
C TYR A 88 -7.98 -26.10 19.45
N ILE A 89 -6.65 -26.22 19.61
CA ILE A 89 -5.74 -25.09 19.43
C ILE A 89 -5.82 -24.54 18.00
N VAL A 90 -5.87 -25.41 16.99
CA VAL A 90 -6.01 -25.00 15.58
C VAL A 90 -7.32 -24.24 15.34
N VAL A 91 -8.45 -24.76 15.85
CA VAL A 91 -9.76 -24.09 15.76
C VAL A 91 -9.78 -22.77 16.53
N LYS A 92 -9.16 -22.72 17.71
CA LYS A 92 -9.04 -21.50 18.52
C LYS A 92 -8.24 -20.42 17.81
N VAL A 93 -7.08 -20.76 17.25
CA VAL A 93 -6.21 -19.81 16.54
C VAL A 93 -6.89 -19.27 15.29
N SER A 94 -7.55 -20.13 14.50
CA SER A 94 -8.29 -19.69 13.32
C SER A 94 -9.45 -18.74 13.66
N LEU A 95 -10.25 -19.05 14.69
CA LEU A 95 -11.31 -18.15 15.17
C LEU A 95 -10.76 -16.80 15.65
N LEU A 96 -9.71 -16.81 16.47
CA LEU A 96 -9.08 -15.57 16.96
C LEU A 96 -8.48 -14.75 15.81
N SER A 97 -7.91 -15.40 14.80
CA SER A 97 -7.37 -14.73 13.61
C SER A 97 -8.45 -14.02 12.81
N VAL A 98 -9.61 -14.65 12.60
CA VAL A 98 -10.74 -14.01 11.89
C VAL A 98 -11.27 -12.80 12.69
N VAL A 99 -11.27 -12.88 14.01
CA VAL A 99 -11.69 -11.74 14.85
C VAL A 99 -10.69 -10.59 14.78
N GLU A 100 -9.39 -10.85 14.92
CA GLU A 100 -8.35 -9.80 14.94
C GLU A 100 -8.08 -9.19 13.56
N ILE A 101 -8.08 -9.99 12.48
CA ILE A 101 -7.76 -9.56 11.12
C ILE A 101 -9.01 -9.16 10.32
N GLY A 102 -10.17 -9.75 10.62
CA GLY A 102 -11.43 -9.47 9.94
C GLY A 102 -12.32 -8.50 10.71
N VAL A 103 -12.78 -8.92 11.89
CA VAL A 103 -13.83 -8.20 12.64
C VAL A 103 -13.34 -6.89 13.25
N LEU A 104 -12.16 -6.87 13.87
CA LEU A 104 -11.63 -5.67 14.52
C LEU A 104 -11.45 -4.49 13.53
N PRO A 105 -10.82 -4.68 12.36
CA PRO A 105 -10.78 -3.64 11.32
C PRO A 105 -12.17 -3.20 10.86
N LEU A 106 -13.12 -4.14 10.68
CA LEU A 106 -14.50 -3.80 10.32
C LEU A 106 -15.16 -2.86 11.32
N VAL A 107 -15.01 -3.13 12.62
CA VAL A 107 -15.53 -2.27 13.70
C VAL A 107 -14.90 -0.89 13.64
N CYS A 108 -13.57 -0.81 13.48
CA CYS A 108 -12.88 0.47 13.32
C CYS A 108 -13.36 1.24 12.08
N GLY A 109 -13.59 0.53 10.96
CA GLY A 109 -14.11 1.11 9.73
C GLY A 109 -15.51 1.70 9.89
N TRP A 110 -16.41 1.00 10.58
CA TRP A 110 -17.75 1.55 10.88
C TRP A 110 -17.69 2.77 11.79
N TRP A 111 -16.80 2.79 12.79
CA TRP A 111 -16.62 4.00 13.59
C TRP A 111 -16.10 5.19 12.78
N LEU A 112 -15.16 4.96 11.85
CA LEU A 112 -14.69 6.01 10.95
C LEU A 112 -15.82 6.55 10.05
N ASP A 113 -16.62 5.66 9.45
CA ASP A 113 -17.76 6.08 8.61
C ASP A 113 -18.78 6.88 9.43
N ILE A 114 -19.25 6.36 10.56
CA ILE A 114 -20.24 7.04 11.42
C ILE A 114 -19.74 8.42 11.88
N CYS A 115 -18.47 8.53 12.27
CA CYS A 115 -17.89 9.79 12.72
C CYS A 115 -17.67 10.79 11.57
N SER A 116 -17.54 10.32 10.33
CA SER A 116 -17.34 11.15 9.14
C SER A 116 -18.62 11.54 8.41
N LEU A 117 -19.79 10.98 8.77
CA LEU A 117 -21.08 11.33 8.17
C LEU A 117 -21.36 12.85 8.09
N PRO A 118 -21.16 13.65 9.17
CA PRO A 118 -21.42 15.09 9.11
C PRO A 118 -20.48 15.85 8.18
N MET A 119 -19.33 15.24 7.81
CA MET A 119 -18.37 15.83 6.88
C MET A 119 -18.87 15.81 5.44
N PHE A 120 -19.69 14.82 5.07
CA PHE A 120 -20.18 14.60 3.71
C PHE A 120 -21.67 14.90 3.52
N ASP A 121 -22.31 15.51 4.51
CA ASP A 121 -23.78 15.70 4.57
C ASP A 121 -24.60 14.41 4.38
N ALA A 122 -24.02 13.26 4.74
CA ALA A 122 -24.65 11.96 4.63
C ALA A 122 -25.34 11.57 5.95
N THR A 123 -26.45 10.86 5.87
CA THR A 123 -27.14 10.34 7.07
C THR A 123 -26.96 8.84 7.25
N LEU A 124 -27.23 8.33 8.46
CA LEU A 124 -27.28 6.88 8.72
C LEU A 124 -28.34 6.18 7.86
N LYS A 125 -29.38 6.89 7.39
CA LYS A 125 -30.39 6.33 6.51
C LYS A 125 -29.82 6.06 5.12
N ASP A 126 -29.03 7.00 4.59
CA ASP A 126 -28.38 6.86 3.28
C ASP A 126 -27.38 5.72 3.31
N ARG A 127 -26.57 5.59 4.38
CA ARG A 127 -25.67 4.44 4.56
C ARG A 127 -26.40 3.12 4.66
N LYS A 128 -27.54 3.07 5.35
CA LYS A 128 -28.38 1.86 5.40
C LYS A 128 -28.92 1.51 4.02
N ALA A 129 -29.27 2.49 3.19
CA ALA A 129 -29.69 2.26 1.81
C ALA A 129 -28.51 1.73 0.95
N SER A 130 -27.33 2.34 1.06
CA SER A 130 -26.11 1.87 0.37
C SER A 130 -25.74 0.44 0.76
N PHE A 131 -25.81 0.10 2.06
CA PHE A 131 -25.55 -1.26 2.55
C PHE A 131 -26.56 -2.28 2.01
N LYS A 132 -27.84 -1.90 1.89
CA LYS A 132 -28.87 -2.77 1.30
C LYS A 132 -28.66 -2.98 -0.20
N ALA A 133 -28.24 -1.94 -0.92
CA ALA A 133 -27.98 -2.01 -2.36
C ALA A 133 -26.75 -2.90 -2.67
N ALA A 134 -25.64 -2.70 -1.94
CA ALA A 134 -24.40 -3.41 -2.17
C ALA A 134 -23.72 -3.83 -0.84
N PRO A 135 -24.21 -4.90 -0.18
CA PRO A 135 -23.73 -5.29 1.15
C PRO A 135 -22.26 -5.73 1.13
N GLY A 136 -21.84 -6.49 0.11
CA GLY A 136 -20.46 -6.97 -0.03
C GLY A 136 -19.46 -5.82 -0.20
N THR A 137 -19.75 -4.90 -1.12
CA THR A 137 -18.93 -3.71 -1.37
C THR A 137 -18.85 -2.81 -0.13
N SER A 138 -19.97 -2.59 0.55
CA SER A 138 -19.99 -1.83 1.79
C SER A 138 -19.10 -2.49 2.85
N LEU A 139 -19.23 -3.80 3.09
CA LEU A 139 -18.40 -4.51 4.07
C LEU A 139 -16.90 -4.42 3.72
N PHE A 140 -16.57 -4.62 2.44
CA PHE A 140 -15.19 -4.54 1.96
C PHE A 140 -14.58 -3.14 2.17
N ILE A 141 -15.31 -2.07 1.84
CA ILE A 141 -14.84 -0.69 2.01
C ILE A 141 -14.58 -0.39 3.49
N HIS A 142 -15.51 -0.74 4.39
CA HIS A 142 -15.32 -0.53 5.83
C HIS A 142 -14.13 -1.35 6.37
N TRP A 143 -14.00 -2.60 5.94
CA TRP A 143 -12.85 -3.43 6.32
C TRP A 143 -11.53 -2.83 5.83
N MET A 144 -11.48 -2.38 4.58
CA MET A 144 -10.30 -1.78 3.96
C MET A 144 -9.85 -0.51 4.71
N PHE A 145 -10.74 0.47 4.89
CA PHE A 145 -10.41 1.70 5.62
C PHE A 145 -10.08 1.41 7.10
N GLY A 146 -10.77 0.46 7.71
CA GLY A 146 -10.45 -0.02 9.05
C GLY A 146 -9.05 -0.64 9.16
N MET A 147 -8.65 -1.45 8.17
CA MET A 147 -7.31 -2.05 8.12
C MET A 147 -6.22 -1.00 7.96
N VAL A 148 -6.43 -0.05 7.06
CA VAL A 148 -5.53 1.09 6.85
C VAL A 148 -5.38 1.90 8.14
N TYR A 149 -6.48 2.16 8.85
CA TYR A 149 -6.45 2.84 10.14
C TYR A 149 -5.66 2.06 11.21
N VAL A 150 -5.92 0.75 11.37
CA VAL A 150 -5.19 -0.09 12.34
C VAL A 150 -3.69 -0.10 12.03
N TYR A 151 -3.31 -0.18 10.74
CA TYR A 151 -1.93 -0.12 10.29
C TYR A 151 -1.24 1.21 10.64
N TYR A 152 -1.89 2.35 10.36
CA TYR A 152 -1.33 3.66 10.67
C TYR A 152 -1.27 3.93 12.18
N PHE A 153 -2.28 3.50 12.93
CA PHE A 153 -2.24 3.59 14.39
C PHE A 153 -1.07 2.77 14.95
N ALA A 154 -0.86 1.54 14.48
CA ALA A 154 0.27 0.71 14.89
C ALA A 154 1.62 1.37 14.53
N SER A 155 1.73 1.92 13.32
CA SER A 155 2.93 2.66 12.87
C SER A 155 3.20 3.90 13.73
N PHE A 156 2.16 4.61 14.16
CA PHE A 156 2.27 5.74 15.08
C PHE A 156 2.74 5.30 16.47
N ILE A 157 2.23 4.20 17.02
CA ILE A 157 2.71 3.64 18.30
C ILE A 157 4.19 3.26 18.21
N ILE A 158 4.63 2.67 17.09
CA ILE A 158 6.05 2.35 16.87
C ILE A 158 6.89 3.64 16.88
N LEU A 159 6.43 4.69 16.21
CA LEU A 159 7.13 5.97 16.19
C LEU A 159 7.19 6.60 17.59
N LEU A 160 6.10 6.55 18.36
CA LEU A 160 6.09 7.00 19.76
C LEU A 160 7.10 6.22 20.62
N ARG A 161 7.23 4.90 20.44
CA ARG A 161 8.23 4.09 21.17
C ARG A 161 9.67 4.48 20.87
N GLU A 162 9.95 5.02 19.69
CA GLU A 162 11.29 5.51 19.34
C GLU A 162 11.61 6.87 19.96
N VAL A 163 10.59 7.63 20.39
CA VAL A 163 10.76 8.97 20.99
C VAL A 163 10.67 8.91 22.51
N LEU A 164 9.75 8.10 23.04
CA LEU A 164 9.47 7.96 24.46
C LEU A 164 10.40 6.96 25.13
N ARG A 165 10.60 7.12 26.45
CA ARG A 165 11.38 6.18 27.24
C ARG A 165 10.77 4.76 27.20
N PRO A 166 11.60 3.70 27.09
CA PRO A 166 11.14 2.31 27.21
C PRO A 166 10.42 2.08 28.54
N GLY A 167 9.18 1.58 28.49
CA GLY A 167 8.34 1.33 29.67
C GLY A 167 7.21 2.35 29.91
N VAL A 168 7.21 3.51 29.25
CA VAL A 168 6.05 4.44 29.32
C VAL A 168 4.81 3.82 28.68
N LEU A 169 4.97 3.20 27.52
CA LEU A 169 3.90 2.53 26.77
C LEU A 169 3.79 1.04 27.13
N TRP A 170 3.96 0.69 28.41
CA TRP A 170 3.90 -0.71 28.88
C TRP A 170 2.53 -1.38 28.66
N PHE A 171 1.46 -0.57 28.59
CA PHE A 171 0.09 -1.05 28.38
C PHE A 171 -0.22 -1.39 26.91
N LEU A 172 0.58 -0.88 25.96
CA LEU A 172 0.47 -1.19 24.54
C LEU A 172 1.41 -2.34 24.18
N ARG A 173 0.99 -3.19 23.24
CA ARG A 173 1.80 -4.32 22.75
C ARG A 173 3.02 -3.81 21.98
N ASN A 174 4.18 -4.42 22.17
CA ASN A 174 5.37 -4.14 21.37
C ASN A 174 5.36 -5.07 20.15
N LEU A 175 5.11 -4.53 18.96
CA LEU A 175 5.05 -5.32 17.72
C LEU A 175 6.45 -5.62 17.12
N ASN A 176 7.50 -4.95 17.61
CA ASN A 176 8.87 -5.07 17.11
C ASN A 176 9.75 -5.99 17.97
N ASP A 177 9.17 -6.70 18.93
CA ASP A 177 9.91 -7.69 19.71
C ASP A 177 10.20 -8.90 18.80
N PRO A 178 11.46 -9.31 18.56
CA PRO A 178 11.78 -10.43 17.67
C PRO A 178 11.19 -11.77 18.14
N ASP A 179 10.88 -11.90 19.44
CA ASP A 179 10.21 -13.08 20.00
C ASP A 179 8.69 -13.04 19.83
N PHE A 180 8.15 -11.93 19.32
CA PHE A 180 6.72 -11.77 19.11
C PHE A 180 6.27 -12.38 17.79
N SER A 181 5.52 -13.48 17.88
CA SER A 181 4.66 -13.93 16.79
C SER A 181 3.18 -13.93 17.23
N PRO A 182 2.27 -13.27 16.49
CA PRO A 182 0.86 -13.18 16.85
C PRO A 182 0.22 -14.55 17.08
N ILE A 183 0.61 -15.54 16.28
CA ILE A 183 0.09 -16.91 16.33
C ILE A 183 0.51 -17.60 17.64
N GLN A 184 1.76 -17.45 18.10
CA GLN A 184 2.20 -18.04 19.38
C GLN A 184 1.40 -17.45 20.54
N GLU A 185 1.14 -16.14 20.54
CA GLU A 185 0.35 -15.49 21.59
C GLU A 185 -1.11 -16.00 21.62
N MET A 186 -1.71 -16.21 20.44
CA MET A 186 -3.04 -16.83 20.29
C MET A 186 -3.08 -18.26 20.85
N ILE A 187 -1.99 -19.01 20.73
CA ILE A 187 -1.87 -20.37 21.27
C ILE A 187 -1.80 -20.32 22.81
N HIS A 188 -0.91 -19.50 23.37
CA HIS A 188 -0.58 -19.53 24.80
C HIS A 188 -1.65 -18.93 25.72
N PHE A 189 -2.32 -17.84 25.33
CA PHE A 189 -3.27 -17.17 26.24
C PHE A 189 -4.70 -17.70 26.16
N SER A 190 -5.45 -17.61 27.26
CA SER A 190 -6.87 -18.02 27.30
C SER A 190 -7.76 -17.11 26.46
N ILE A 191 -8.89 -17.64 25.98
CA ILE A 191 -9.86 -16.88 25.16
C ILE A 191 -10.36 -15.64 25.91
N LEU A 192 -10.61 -15.74 27.23
CA LEU A 192 -11.05 -14.60 28.05
C LEU A 192 -10.01 -13.48 28.10
N ARG A 193 -8.72 -13.81 28.19
CA ARG A 193 -7.64 -12.81 28.16
C ARG A 193 -7.62 -12.09 26.81
N HIS A 194 -7.81 -12.83 25.71
CA HIS A 194 -7.91 -12.26 24.36
C HIS A 194 -9.14 -11.37 24.19
N ILE A 195 -10.32 -11.79 24.67
CA ILE A 195 -11.54 -10.96 24.61
C ILE A 195 -11.35 -9.66 25.38
N ARG A 196 -10.83 -9.72 26.62
CA ARG A 196 -10.58 -8.51 27.42
C ARG A 196 -9.62 -7.55 26.71
N ARG A 197 -8.59 -8.08 26.06
CA ARG A 197 -7.63 -7.30 25.27
C ARG A 197 -8.26 -6.71 24.01
N LEU A 198 -9.09 -7.48 23.31
CA LEU A 198 -9.84 -7.03 22.14
C LEU A 198 -10.80 -5.89 22.48
N VAL A 199 -11.49 -5.97 23.62
CA VAL A 199 -12.35 -4.89 24.10
C VAL A 199 -11.51 -3.65 24.45
N ALA A 200 -10.37 -3.83 25.12
CA ALA A 200 -9.47 -2.72 25.42
C ALA A 200 -8.92 -2.06 24.14
N SER A 201 -8.52 -2.84 23.13
CA SER A 201 -8.05 -2.29 21.85
C SER A 201 -9.17 -1.58 21.10
N ALA A 202 -10.38 -2.14 21.07
CA ALA A 202 -11.55 -1.47 20.52
C ALA A 202 -11.79 -0.13 21.22
N VAL A 203 -11.84 -0.06 22.55
CA VAL A 203 -12.04 1.22 23.27
C VAL A 203 -10.95 2.24 22.94
N MET A 204 -9.68 1.81 22.89
CA MET A 204 -8.55 2.68 22.50
C MET A 204 -8.69 3.23 21.08
N PHE A 205 -9.03 2.37 20.10
CA PHE A 205 -9.26 2.81 18.72
C PHE A 205 -10.46 3.76 18.61
N GLY A 206 -11.56 3.47 19.31
CA GLY A 206 -12.78 4.29 19.22
C GLY A 206 -12.63 5.66 19.81
N SER A 207 -12.05 5.72 21.01
CA SER A 207 -11.72 7.00 21.65
C SER A 207 -10.78 7.83 20.79
N ALA A 208 -9.78 7.22 20.16
CA ALA A 208 -8.91 7.92 19.22
C ALA A 208 -9.67 8.45 18.00
N VAL A 209 -10.58 7.67 17.40
CA VAL A 209 -11.42 8.12 16.28
C VAL A 209 -12.34 9.28 16.69
N LEU A 210 -12.96 9.21 17.87
CA LEU A 210 -13.82 10.28 18.37
C LEU A 210 -13.04 11.59 18.55
N LEU A 211 -11.82 11.53 19.10
CA LEU A 211 -10.97 12.69 19.32
C LEU A 211 -10.35 13.23 18.02
N MET A 212 -9.93 12.35 17.12
CA MET A 212 -9.25 12.76 15.89
C MET A 212 -10.22 13.11 14.76
N LEU A 213 -11.48 12.69 14.80
CA LEU A 213 -12.40 12.85 13.66
C LEU A 213 -13.72 13.49 14.09
N TRP A 214 -14.49 12.86 14.96
CA TRP A 214 -15.82 13.36 15.33
C TRP A 214 -15.79 14.73 16.01
N LEU A 215 -14.92 14.92 17.00
CA LEU A 215 -14.84 16.17 17.76
C LEU A 215 -14.34 17.36 16.90
N PRO A 216 -13.26 17.25 16.10
CA PRO A 216 -12.84 18.30 15.18
C PRO A 216 -13.91 18.66 14.14
N ILE A 217 -14.60 17.68 13.56
CA ILE A 217 -15.68 17.93 12.59
C ILE A 217 -16.85 18.66 13.26
N SER A 218 -17.21 18.28 14.48
CA SER A 218 -18.27 18.95 15.24
C SER A 218 -17.89 20.40 15.58
N ILE A 219 -16.65 20.63 16.01
CA ILE A 219 -16.11 21.98 16.24
C ILE A 219 -16.14 22.79 14.94
N LEU A 220 -15.70 22.21 13.83
CA LEU A 220 -15.66 22.88 12.53
C LEU A 220 -17.06 23.23 12.01
N LYS A 221 -18.03 22.33 12.17
CA LYS A 221 -19.44 22.57 11.80
C LYS A 221 -20.04 23.74 12.59
N ASN A 222 -19.67 23.88 13.86
CA ASN A 222 -20.15 24.96 14.71
C ASN A 222 -19.44 26.30 14.44
N ILE A 223 -18.12 26.28 14.22
CA ILE A 223 -17.32 27.49 14.00
C ILE A 223 -17.49 28.02 12.58
N TRP A 224 -17.48 27.14 11.57
CA TRP A 224 -17.50 27.51 10.16
C TRP A 224 -18.47 26.63 9.35
N PRO A 225 -19.78 26.85 9.48
CA PRO A 225 -20.80 26.00 8.86
C PRO A 225 -20.77 26.02 7.33
N THR A 226 -20.28 27.11 6.72
CA THR A 226 -20.12 27.24 5.27
C THR A 226 -18.94 26.45 4.71
N PHE A 227 -18.04 25.96 5.56
CA PHE A 227 -16.86 25.22 5.12
C PHE A 227 -17.20 23.76 4.77
N LEU A 228 -18.15 23.15 5.48
CA LEU A 228 -18.72 21.83 5.18
C LEU A 228 -20.01 21.99 4.35
N PRO A 229 -20.45 20.97 3.59
CA PRO A 229 -19.90 19.62 3.46
C PRO A 229 -18.81 19.48 2.41
N TYR A 230 -18.03 18.41 2.49
CA TYR A 230 -17.09 18.01 1.45
C TYR A 230 -17.83 17.29 0.32
N THR A 231 -17.87 17.91 -0.86
CA THR A 231 -18.47 17.33 -2.06
C THR A 231 -17.49 16.35 -2.70
N LEU A 232 -17.77 15.05 -2.55
CA LEU A 232 -17.03 13.98 -3.21
C LEU A 232 -17.59 13.63 -4.60
N SER A 233 -18.86 13.95 -4.86
CA SER A 233 -19.61 13.63 -6.08
C SER A 233 -19.61 14.80 -7.04
N GLY A 234 -19.19 14.56 -8.28
CA GLY A 234 -19.61 15.33 -9.45
C GLY A 234 -20.38 14.41 -10.41
N ASP A 235 -20.98 15.01 -11.43
CA ASP A 235 -21.93 14.33 -12.33
C ASP A 235 -21.28 13.31 -13.28
N SER A 236 -19.99 12.97 -13.10
CA SER A 236 -19.26 12.03 -13.97
C SER A 236 -18.48 10.96 -13.18
N GLU A 237 -19.23 10.03 -12.59
CA GLU A 237 -18.75 8.97 -11.68
C GLU A 237 -17.50 8.18 -12.16
N VAL A 238 -17.29 8.04 -13.48
CA VAL A 238 -16.18 7.26 -14.04
C VAL A 238 -14.89 8.08 -14.24
N ASN A 239 -15.01 9.35 -14.64
CA ASN A 239 -13.84 10.24 -14.81
C ASN A 239 -13.18 10.55 -13.46
N GLU A 240 -14.01 10.62 -12.42
CA GLU A 240 -13.59 10.90 -11.06
C GLU A 240 -12.79 9.75 -10.44
N LEU A 241 -13.23 8.49 -10.60
CA LEU A 241 -12.55 7.34 -9.98
C LEU A 241 -11.11 7.16 -10.48
N SER A 242 -10.84 7.34 -11.78
CA SER A 242 -9.48 7.23 -12.35
C SER A 242 -8.55 8.33 -11.85
N LEU A 243 -9.04 9.55 -11.73
CA LEU A 243 -8.26 10.69 -11.24
C LEU A 243 -8.06 10.62 -9.72
N GLN A 244 -9.05 10.16 -8.96
CA GLN A 244 -8.93 9.88 -7.53
C GLN A 244 -7.93 8.75 -7.25
N LEU A 245 -7.89 7.69 -8.08
CA LEU A 245 -6.90 6.62 -7.99
C LEU A 245 -5.49 7.10 -8.34
N LEU A 246 -5.34 7.95 -9.37
CA LEU A 246 -4.05 8.57 -9.69
C LEU A 246 -3.55 9.46 -8.56
N LEU A 247 -4.46 10.24 -7.97
CA LEU A 247 -4.19 11.04 -6.79
C LEU A 247 -3.72 10.16 -5.63
N LEU A 248 -4.44 9.07 -5.32
CA LEU A 248 -4.03 8.13 -4.29
C LEU A 248 -2.65 7.50 -4.61
N GLN A 249 -2.39 7.16 -5.87
CA GLN A 249 -1.16 6.50 -6.31
C GLN A 249 0.08 7.42 -6.29
N ILE A 250 -0.10 8.73 -6.42
CA ILE A 250 0.99 9.72 -6.45
C ILE A 250 1.15 10.40 -5.09
N ILE A 251 0.05 10.77 -4.43
CA ILE A 251 0.04 11.46 -3.13
C ILE A 251 0.45 10.52 -2.01
N LEU A 252 -0.14 9.33 -1.98
CA LEU A 252 0.04 8.41 -0.85
C LEU A 252 1.52 7.97 -0.77
N PRO A 253 2.18 7.51 -1.85
CA PRO A 253 3.61 7.18 -1.77
C PRO A 253 4.49 8.41 -1.56
N GLY A 254 4.20 9.56 -2.19
CA GLY A 254 5.00 10.78 -2.02
C GLY A 254 5.03 11.30 -0.58
N PHE A 255 3.93 11.13 0.17
CA PHE A 255 3.84 11.52 1.57
C PHE A 255 4.39 10.44 2.54
N PHE A 256 4.12 9.16 2.26
CA PHE A 256 4.43 8.05 3.18
C PHE A 256 5.77 7.36 2.94
N GLU A 257 6.34 7.35 1.74
CA GLU A 257 7.66 6.74 1.46
C GLU A 257 8.85 7.66 1.79
N GLN A 258 8.60 8.92 2.15
CA GLN A 258 9.68 9.82 2.51
C GLN A 258 10.16 9.54 3.93
N SER A 259 11.29 8.84 4.07
CA SER A 259 12.03 8.69 5.33
C SER A 259 12.19 10.01 6.12
N GLN A 260 12.20 11.15 5.40
CA GLN A 260 12.24 12.50 5.94
C GLN A 260 10.97 12.90 6.72
N THR A 261 9.75 12.52 6.30
CA THR A 261 8.53 12.85 7.05
C THR A 261 8.52 12.15 8.40
N ARG A 262 9.01 10.91 8.46
CA ARG A 262 9.22 10.19 9.72
C ARG A 262 10.22 10.90 10.64
N ILE A 263 11.35 11.39 10.11
CA ILE A 263 12.34 12.14 10.90
C ILE A 263 11.73 13.44 11.43
N TRP A 264 11.02 14.18 10.58
CA TRP A 264 10.33 15.42 10.97
C TRP A 264 9.26 15.18 12.02
N LEU A 265 8.44 14.14 11.85
CA LEU A 265 7.40 13.77 12.80
C LEU A 265 7.99 13.35 14.15
N LYS A 266 9.11 12.60 14.16
CA LYS A 266 9.86 12.30 15.39
C LYS A 266 10.37 13.58 16.06
N GLY A 267 10.94 14.51 15.29
CA GLY A 267 11.41 15.80 15.78
C GLY A 267 10.27 16.60 16.41
N PHE A 268 9.13 16.69 15.72
CA PHE A 268 7.93 17.38 16.20
C PHE A 268 7.40 16.77 17.50
N ILE A 269 7.22 15.45 17.55
CA ILE A 269 6.76 14.74 18.74
C ILE A 269 7.75 14.94 19.90
N ARG A 270 9.06 14.90 19.63
CA ARG A 270 10.08 15.16 20.67
C ARG A 270 10.00 16.58 21.21
N ILE A 271 9.81 17.58 20.36
CA ILE A 271 9.63 18.99 20.79
C ILE A 271 8.37 19.11 21.65
N TRP A 272 7.25 18.56 21.19
CA TRP A 272 6.00 18.56 21.95
C TRP A 272 6.16 17.87 23.31
N CYS A 273 6.76 16.69 23.34
CA CYS A 273 7.07 15.94 24.56
C CYS A 273 7.95 16.75 25.51
N ASN A 274 8.97 17.46 25.01
CA ASN A 274 9.82 18.32 25.83
C ASN A 274 9.03 19.47 26.46
N ILE A 275 8.21 20.18 25.67
CA ILE A 275 7.42 21.33 26.14
C ILE A 275 6.41 20.89 27.20
N VAL A 276 5.64 19.83 26.93
CA VAL A 276 4.60 19.35 27.84
C VAL A 276 5.22 18.72 29.09
N ALA A 277 6.31 17.97 28.95
CA ALA A 277 6.98 17.37 30.10
C ALA A 277 7.73 18.39 30.96
N TRP A 278 8.19 19.52 30.38
CA TRP A 278 8.70 20.66 31.12
C TRP A 278 7.57 21.34 31.90
N PHE A 279 6.45 21.63 31.24
CA PHE A 279 5.28 22.27 31.87
C PHE A 279 4.71 21.44 33.04
N LEU A 280 4.64 20.12 32.90
CA LEU A 280 4.13 19.21 33.93
C LEU A 280 5.20 18.69 34.91
N GLY A 281 6.48 19.00 34.67
CA GLY A 281 7.61 18.51 35.46
C GLY A 281 7.73 16.98 35.49
N ILE A 282 7.50 16.31 34.35
CA ILE A 282 7.58 14.84 34.17
C ILE A 282 8.62 14.42 33.12
N ARG A 283 9.60 15.29 32.83
CA ARG A 283 10.64 15.08 31.81
C ARG A 283 11.43 13.78 32.02
N SER A 284 11.87 13.52 33.24
CA SER A 284 12.59 12.29 33.62
C SER A 284 11.77 11.02 33.36
N TYR A 285 10.45 11.05 33.57
CA TYR A 285 9.56 9.94 33.28
C TYR A 285 9.40 9.68 31.77
N LEU A 286 9.14 10.74 30.99
CA LEU A 286 8.78 10.64 29.57
C LEU A 286 9.98 10.42 28.63
N LEU A 287 11.11 11.08 28.90
CA LEU A 287 12.28 11.16 28.01
C LEU A 287 13.58 10.61 28.62
N GLY A 288 13.60 10.29 29.92
CA GLY A 288 14.81 9.89 30.66
C GLY A 288 15.59 11.09 31.22
N SER A 289 16.65 10.82 31.98
CA SER A 289 17.54 11.86 32.54
C SER A 289 18.63 12.27 31.53
N GLU A 290 19.01 13.56 31.52
CA GLU A 290 20.01 14.12 30.58
C GLU A 290 21.38 13.41 30.69
N ASN A 291 21.78 12.99 31.90
CA ASN A 291 23.05 12.27 32.14
C ASN A 291 23.12 10.91 31.44
N GLN A 292 21.99 10.21 31.24
CA GLN A 292 21.98 8.92 30.52
C GLN A 292 22.03 9.09 29.00
N GLN A 293 21.45 10.17 28.45
CA GLN A 293 21.55 10.47 27.01
C GLN A 293 22.96 10.88 26.60
N GLN A 294 23.71 11.56 27.49
CA GLN A 294 25.13 11.86 27.28
C GLN A 294 26.03 10.62 27.35
N ASN A 295 25.77 9.68 28.27
CA ASN A 295 26.53 8.42 28.33
C ASN A 295 26.24 7.51 27.13
N ALA A 296 24.98 7.37 26.71
CA ALA A 296 24.64 6.60 25.50
C ALA A 296 25.25 7.20 24.22
N GLY A 297 25.31 8.54 24.13
CA GLY A 297 25.98 9.24 23.02
C GLY A 297 27.51 9.14 23.05
N ASN A 298 28.11 8.82 24.20
CA ASN A 298 29.55 8.56 24.32
C ASN A 298 29.91 7.11 23.97
N ASP A 299 29.06 6.13 24.29
CA ASP A 299 29.25 4.73 23.86
C ASP A 299 29.14 4.59 22.33
N ASP A 300 28.21 5.30 21.68
CA ASP A 300 28.10 5.35 20.20
C ASP A 300 29.31 6.03 19.53
N ARG A 301 30.07 6.86 20.27
CA ARG A 301 31.30 7.51 19.79
C ARG A 301 32.57 6.72 20.11
N GLN A 302 32.47 5.68 20.93
CA GLN A 302 33.59 4.78 21.29
C GLN A 302 33.57 3.46 20.50
N ALA A 303 32.82 3.38 19.40
CA ALA A 303 33.07 2.33 18.42
C ALA A 303 34.51 2.48 17.90
N PRO A 304 35.40 1.50 18.12
CA PRO A 304 36.78 1.61 17.66
C PRO A 304 36.77 1.68 16.13
N GLU A 305 37.35 2.74 15.56
CA GLU A 305 37.41 3.05 14.12
C GLU A 305 38.16 1.99 13.26
N GLY A 306 38.36 0.76 13.76
CA GLY A 306 39.19 -0.28 13.15
C GLY A 306 38.55 -1.64 12.91
N GLN A 307 37.24 -1.83 13.13
CA GLN A 307 36.61 -3.16 12.94
C GLN A 307 35.61 -3.15 11.78
N GLY A 308 35.89 -4.01 10.79
CA GLY A 308 35.26 -4.01 9.47
C GLY A 308 33.74 -4.25 9.45
N LEU A 309 33.18 -4.23 8.23
CA LEU A 309 31.75 -4.34 7.90
C LEU A 309 30.94 -5.38 8.72
N GLY A 310 31.57 -6.46 9.18
CA GLY A 310 30.97 -7.46 10.06
C GLY A 310 30.59 -6.94 11.45
N ALA A 311 31.41 -6.09 12.07
CA ALA A 311 31.12 -5.48 13.38
C ALA A 311 29.99 -4.44 13.27
N ALA A 312 29.94 -3.68 12.17
CA ALA A 312 28.83 -2.78 11.86
C ALA A 312 27.51 -3.55 11.60
N HIS A 313 27.59 -4.72 10.96
CA HIS A 313 26.44 -5.61 10.76
C HIS A 313 25.97 -6.25 12.07
N GLN A 314 26.90 -6.62 12.95
CA GLN A 314 26.60 -7.17 14.27
C GLN A 314 26.02 -6.11 15.22
N ALA A 315 26.48 -4.85 15.15
CA ALA A 315 25.87 -3.72 15.85
C ALA A 315 24.44 -3.40 15.34
N LEU A 316 24.16 -3.57 14.05
CA LEU A 316 22.81 -3.46 13.48
C LEU A 316 21.87 -4.55 14.00
N LEU A 317 22.36 -5.77 14.24
CA LEU A 317 21.59 -6.87 14.82
C LEU A 317 21.35 -6.72 16.33
N HIS A 318 22.22 -5.99 17.05
CA HIS A 318 22.11 -5.73 18.49
C HIS A 318 21.34 -4.45 18.87
N ARG A 319 20.81 -3.71 17.90
CA ARG A 319 20.04 -2.48 18.16
C ARG A 319 18.70 -2.73 18.89
N ASP A 320 18.24 -3.98 18.91
CA ASP A 320 16.97 -4.41 19.50
C ASP A 320 17.17 -5.26 20.79
N VAL A 321 18.20 -4.98 21.59
CA VAL A 321 18.28 -5.57 22.95
C VAL A 321 17.12 -5.00 23.77
N PRO A 322 16.32 -5.84 24.49
CA PRO A 322 15.26 -5.36 25.37
C PRO A 322 15.88 -4.48 26.45
N VAL A 323 15.73 -3.19 26.25
CA VAL A 323 16.09 -2.11 27.18
C VAL A 323 15.44 -2.41 28.53
N GLY A 324 16.26 -2.88 29.48
CA GLY A 324 15.88 -3.14 30.85
C GLY A 324 15.29 -1.91 31.53
N PHE A 325 14.76 -2.10 32.74
CA PHE A 325 14.16 -1.02 33.53
C PHE A 325 15.15 0.13 33.73
N GLN A 326 14.93 1.24 33.01
CA GLN A 326 15.64 2.48 33.25
C GLN A 326 15.06 3.16 34.51
N PRO A 327 15.85 3.63 35.48
CA PRO A 327 15.33 4.34 36.64
C PRO A 327 14.76 5.71 36.25
N TYR A 328 13.72 6.18 36.95
CA TYR A 328 13.16 7.53 36.79
C TYR A 328 12.83 8.15 38.14
N GLU A 329 12.88 9.47 38.19
CA GLU A 329 12.49 10.22 39.38
C GLU A 329 10.97 10.44 39.39
N LYS A 330 10.31 10.02 40.45
CA LYS A 330 8.86 10.20 40.63
C LYS A 330 8.59 11.57 41.28
N PRO A 331 8.01 12.54 40.55
CA PRO A 331 7.70 13.85 41.11
C PRO A 331 6.50 13.82 42.06
N SER A 332 6.32 14.89 42.83
CA SER A 332 5.13 15.11 43.66
C SER A 332 3.85 15.20 42.80
N TYR A 333 2.73 14.68 43.32
CA TYR A 333 1.45 14.62 42.60
C TYR A 333 1.51 13.94 41.22
N PHE A 334 2.30 12.87 41.10
CA PHE A 334 2.55 12.15 39.85
C PHE A 334 1.28 11.75 39.07
N ILE A 335 0.24 11.27 39.74
CA ILE A 335 -1.02 10.83 39.09
C ILE A 335 -1.76 12.02 38.46
N VAL A 336 -1.81 13.17 39.16
CA VAL A 336 -2.46 14.39 38.65
C VAL A 336 -1.71 14.92 37.43
N ARG A 337 -0.37 14.92 37.48
CA ARG A 337 0.48 15.32 36.34
C ARG A 337 0.31 14.38 35.14
N LEU A 338 0.15 13.08 35.38
CA LEU A 338 -0.17 12.12 34.32
C LEU A 338 -1.57 12.36 33.72
N GLY A 339 -2.55 12.70 34.55
CA GLY A 339 -3.87 13.15 34.09
C GLY A 339 -3.75 14.41 33.21
N GLY A 340 -2.96 15.38 33.64
CA GLY A 340 -2.62 16.57 32.84
C GLY A 340 -1.99 16.24 31.49
N LEU A 341 -1.08 15.26 31.45
CA LEU A 341 -0.46 14.79 30.20
C LEU A 341 -1.52 14.24 29.23
N ILE A 342 -2.45 13.42 29.72
CA ILE A 342 -3.54 12.86 28.90
C ILE A 342 -4.43 13.97 28.35
N VAL A 343 -4.79 14.96 29.17
CA VAL A 343 -5.58 16.12 28.72
C VAL A 343 -4.84 16.93 27.66
N CYS A 344 -3.55 17.26 27.89
CA CYS A 344 -2.73 17.95 26.91
C CYS A 344 -2.61 17.17 25.60
N MET A 345 -2.51 15.84 25.67
CA MET A 345 -2.50 14.96 24.50
C MET A 345 -3.84 15.01 23.75
N CYS A 346 -4.97 14.90 24.46
CA CYS A 346 -6.29 15.00 23.83
C CYS A 346 -6.47 16.36 23.13
N VAL A 347 -6.11 17.46 23.79
CA VAL A 347 -6.22 18.81 23.22
C VAL A 347 -5.30 18.96 22.00
N SER A 348 -4.04 18.52 22.08
CA SER A 348 -3.10 18.64 20.96
C SER A 348 -3.51 17.78 19.76
N LEU A 349 -4.08 16.59 19.98
CA LEU A 349 -4.62 15.73 18.93
C LEU A 349 -5.82 16.37 18.23
N VAL A 350 -6.73 17.00 18.99
CA VAL A 350 -7.90 17.69 18.43
C VAL A 350 -7.49 18.91 17.62
N ILE A 351 -6.59 19.74 18.14
CA ILE A 351 -6.05 20.91 17.43
C ILE A 351 -5.29 20.45 16.17
N GLY A 352 -4.39 19.47 16.31
CA GLY A 352 -3.64 18.92 15.18
C GLY A 352 -4.57 18.39 14.09
N SER A 353 -5.61 17.64 14.47
CA SER A 353 -6.61 17.15 13.53
C SER A 353 -7.37 18.29 12.85
N LEU A 354 -7.87 19.27 13.61
CA LEU A 354 -8.58 20.43 13.07
C LEU A 354 -7.72 21.17 12.03
N LEU A 355 -6.44 21.37 12.32
CA LEU A 355 -5.50 22.01 11.38
C LEU A 355 -5.30 21.16 10.12
N THR A 356 -5.14 19.83 10.26
CA THR A 356 -4.97 18.94 9.10
C THR A 356 -6.22 18.81 8.24
N LEU A 357 -7.41 18.92 8.82
CA LEU A 357 -8.68 18.87 8.09
C LEU A 357 -8.99 20.19 7.40
N THR A 358 -8.61 21.33 7.99
CA THR A 358 -9.00 22.67 7.50
C THR A 358 -7.96 23.33 6.61
N ILE A 359 -6.67 23.37 7.01
CA ILE A 359 -5.65 24.15 6.32
C ILE A 359 -5.43 23.67 4.88
N PRO A 360 -5.19 22.36 4.62
CA PRO A 360 -4.98 21.90 3.26
C PRO A 360 -6.19 22.17 2.36
N VAL A 361 -7.40 21.85 2.83
CA VAL A 361 -8.62 22.08 2.04
C VAL A 361 -8.83 23.57 1.78
N TRP A 362 -8.60 24.44 2.77
CA TRP A 362 -8.72 25.89 2.61
C TRP A 362 -7.74 26.42 1.56
N ILE A 363 -6.45 26.09 1.64
CA ILE A 363 -5.44 26.49 0.64
C ILE A 363 -5.82 25.96 -0.74
N GLY A 364 -6.23 24.70 -0.82
CA GLY A 364 -6.65 24.06 -2.06
C GLY A 364 -7.84 24.76 -2.73
N ARG A 365 -8.88 25.11 -1.95
CA ARG A 365 -10.04 25.87 -2.45
C ARG A 365 -9.64 27.24 -2.99
N GLN A 366 -8.74 27.95 -2.32
CA GLN A 366 -8.24 29.24 -2.81
C GLN A 366 -7.47 29.11 -4.13
N CYS A 367 -6.60 28.10 -4.23
CA CYS A 367 -5.87 27.84 -5.48
C CYS A 367 -6.79 27.45 -6.63
N MET A 368 -7.79 26.60 -6.38
CA MET A 368 -8.78 26.21 -7.40
C MET A 368 -9.67 27.40 -7.81
N ALA A 369 -10.05 28.26 -6.86
CA ALA A 369 -10.78 29.49 -7.16
C ALA A 369 -9.97 30.42 -8.06
N LEU A 370 -8.69 30.67 -7.74
CA LEU A 370 -7.78 31.46 -8.58
C LEU A 370 -7.61 30.87 -9.98
N TRP A 371 -7.52 29.55 -10.08
CA TRP A 371 -7.41 28.86 -11.38
C TRP A 371 -8.68 28.97 -12.22
N SER A 372 -9.85 28.82 -11.59
CA SER A 372 -11.15 28.99 -12.27
C SER A 372 -11.36 30.41 -12.78
N VAL A 373 -10.97 31.43 -12.00
CA VAL A 373 -11.03 32.84 -12.40
C VAL A 373 -10.09 33.14 -13.57
N GLY A 374 -8.94 32.48 -13.67
CA GLY A 374 -8.05 32.57 -14.83
C GLY A 374 -8.55 31.87 -16.10
N GLY A 375 -9.48 30.91 -15.98
CA GLY A 375 -10.08 30.17 -17.09
C GLY A 375 -11.34 30.84 -17.69
N HIS A 376 -11.98 31.75 -16.96
CA HIS A 376 -13.18 32.47 -17.41
C HIS A 376 -12.88 33.74 -18.23
N ILE A 377 -11.97 33.67 -19.20
CA ILE A 377 -11.78 34.76 -20.20
C ILE A 377 -12.90 34.73 -21.29
N GLY A 378 -13.91 33.87 -21.19
CA GLY A 378 -14.92 33.73 -22.26
C GLY A 378 -16.37 33.41 -21.89
N GLN A 379 -16.76 33.31 -20.62
CA GLN A 379 -18.16 33.04 -20.25
C GLN A 379 -18.61 33.91 -19.08
N THR A 380 -19.56 34.81 -19.36
CA THR A 380 -20.29 35.59 -18.38
C THR A 380 -21.20 34.65 -17.56
N PRO A 381 -21.14 34.66 -16.22
CA PRO A 381 -22.05 33.87 -15.40
C PRO A 381 -23.46 34.46 -15.48
N THR A 382 -24.42 33.66 -15.94
CA THR A 382 -25.85 33.91 -15.74
C THR A 382 -26.19 33.76 -14.25
N ALA A 383 -27.04 34.64 -13.74
CA ALA A 383 -27.22 34.90 -12.30
C ALA A 383 -27.85 33.76 -11.45
N ASP A 384 -28.16 32.61 -12.03
CA ASP A 384 -28.92 31.53 -11.37
C ASP A 384 -28.19 30.18 -11.25
N GLU A 385 -26.98 30.04 -11.78
CA GLU A 385 -26.21 28.79 -11.63
C GLU A 385 -25.16 28.94 -10.51
N THR A 386 -25.36 28.21 -9.41
CA THR A 386 -24.33 28.07 -8.38
C THR A 386 -23.06 27.51 -9.04
N PRO A 387 -21.89 28.16 -8.90
CA PRO A 387 -20.67 27.68 -9.52
C PRO A 387 -20.40 26.24 -9.05
N PRO A 388 -20.08 25.29 -9.95
CA PRO A 388 -19.84 23.91 -9.58
C PRO A 388 -18.70 23.87 -8.56
N ARG A 389 -18.99 23.36 -7.36
CA ARG A 389 -17.98 23.27 -6.29
C ARG A 389 -16.89 22.30 -6.74
N PRO A 390 -15.61 22.69 -6.70
CA PRO A 390 -14.52 21.81 -7.10
C PRO A 390 -14.48 20.59 -6.17
N HIS A 391 -14.17 19.41 -6.72
CA HIS A 391 -14.09 18.18 -5.93
C HIS A 391 -13.11 18.33 -4.77
N GLU A 392 -13.58 17.98 -3.58
CA GLU A 392 -12.84 18.28 -2.35
C GLU A 392 -11.63 17.37 -2.14
N LEU A 393 -11.58 16.23 -2.85
CA LEU A 393 -10.39 15.40 -2.85
C LEU A 393 -9.23 16.11 -3.58
N TYR A 394 -9.50 16.79 -4.70
CA TYR A 394 -8.48 17.53 -5.44
C TYR A 394 -8.03 18.79 -4.70
N THR A 395 -8.95 19.51 -4.05
CA THR A 395 -8.61 20.67 -3.21
C THR A 395 -7.73 20.21 -2.04
N ALA A 396 -8.14 19.17 -1.30
CA ALA A 396 -7.37 18.63 -0.18
C ALA A 396 -5.96 18.20 -0.60
N ALA A 397 -5.86 17.50 -1.72
CA ALA A 397 -4.60 17.07 -2.31
C ALA A 397 -3.68 18.23 -2.69
N MET A 398 -4.19 19.17 -3.48
CA MET A 398 -3.43 20.34 -3.93
C MET A 398 -2.93 21.15 -2.75
N GLY A 399 -3.81 21.42 -1.77
CA GLY A 399 -3.43 22.15 -0.58
C GLY A 399 -2.43 21.41 0.29
N THR A 400 -2.53 20.08 0.41
CA THR A 400 -1.55 19.27 1.14
C THR A 400 -0.17 19.37 0.49
N TYR A 401 -0.10 19.34 -0.84
CA TYR A 401 1.16 19.56 -1.56
C TYR A 401 1.72 20.95 -1.37
N LEU A 402 0.89 21.98 -1.41
CA LEU A 402 1.32 23.35 -1.17
C LEU A 402 1.83 23.54 0.25
N CYS A 403 1.16 22.97 1.26
CA CYS A 403 1.67 22.91 2.64
C CYS A 403 3.02 22.22 2.71
N TRP A 404 3.19 21.10 1.99
CA TRP A 404 4.45 20.37 1.95
C TRP A 404 5.57 21.18 1.28
N ILE A 405 5.33 21.80 0.12
CA ILE A 405 6.29 22.68 -0.56
C ILE A 405 6.66 23.86 0.32
N PHE A 406 5.68 24.48 0.98
CA PHE A 406 5.90 25.61 1.89
C PHE A 406 6.76 25.20 3.10
N SER A 407 6.44 24.08 3.75
CA SER A 407 7.24 23.56 4.87
C SER A 407 8.67 23.21 4.45
N ARG A 408 8.87 22.63 3.26
CA ARG A 408 10.19 22.39 2.68
C ARG A 408 10.92 23.68 2.34
N GLY A 409 10.21 24.68 1.82
CA GLY A 409 10.74 26.01 1.56
C GLY A 409 11.26 26.66 2.84
N ILE A 410 10.48 26.62 3.92
CA ILE A 410 10.90 27.09 5.26
C ILE A 410 12.12 26.30 5.76
N ALA A 411 12.10 24.97 5.65
CA ALA A 411 13.22 24.13 6.08
C ALA A 411 14.53 24.50 5.35
N ILE A 412 14.44 24.71 4.04
CA ILE A 412 15.59 25.12 3.22
C ILE A 412 16.01 26.53 3.61
N ALA A 413 15.08 27.47 3.76
CA ALA A 413 15.33 28.83 4.18
C ALA A 413 16.07 28.88 5.54
N VAL A 414 15.55 28.21 6.56
CA VAL A 414 16.16 28.18 7.91
C VAL A 414 17.58 27.61 7.87
N ASN A 415 17.85 26.65 6.99
CA ASN A 415 19.19 26.07 6.84
C ASN A 415 20.13 26.90 5.95
N LEU A 416 19.61 27.62 4.93
CA LEU A 416 20.42 28.41 3.98
C LEU A 416 20.70 29.83 4.45
N PHE A 417 19.73 30.52 5.07
CA PHE A 417 19.88 31.91 5.50
C PHE A 417 21.07 32.14 6.46
N PRO A 418 21.41 31.21 7.37
CA PRO A 418 22.58 31.35 8.23
C PRO A 418 23.93 31.13 7.52
N GLN A 419 23.95 30.53 6.32
CA GLN A 419 25.19 30.11 5.63
C GLN A 419 25.84 31.24 4.79
N GLY A 420 25.24 32.43 4.73
CA GLY A 420 25.77 33.61 4.03
C GLY A 420 25.45 33.67 2.53
N ARG A 421 25.47 34.88 1.96
CA ARG A 421 25.04 35.17 0.57
C ARG A 421 25.83 34.40 -0.50
N GLN A 422 27.12 34.13 -0.27
CA GLN A 422 27.96 33.41 -1.23
C GLN A 422 27.62 31.91 -1.31
N ALA A 423 27.32 31.26 -0.18
CA ALA A 423 26.87 29.86 -0.16
C ALA A 423 25.50 29.72 -0.84
N VAL A 424 24.60 30.69 -0.65
CA VAL A 424 23.31 30.74 -1.35
C VAL A 424 23.52 30.88 -2.86
N MET A 425 24.38 31.79 -3.33
CA MET A 425 24.64 31.96 -4.76
C MET A 425 25.28 30.73 -5.40
N GLN A 426 26.20 30.06 -4.69
CA GLN A 426 26.80 28.80 -5.16
C GLN A 426 25.77 27.68 -5.24
N LYS A 427 24.88 27.55 -4.25
CA LYS A 427 23.77 26.58 -4.32
C LYS A 427 22.82 26.95 -5.45
N VAL A 428 22.39 28.19 -5.60
CA VAL A 428 21.51 28.63 -6.69
C VAL A 428 22.14 28.35 -8.06
N LYS A 429 23.43 28.62 -8.25
CA LYS A 429 24.16 28.28 -9.49
C LYS A 429 24.22 26.77 -9.73
N HIS A 430 24.42 25.97 -8.68
CA HIS A 430 24.37 24.51 -8.75
C HIS A 430 22.95 24.02 -9.10
N TRP A 431 21.91 24.54 -8.46
CA TRP A 431 20.51 24.23 -8.75
C TRP A 431 20.10 24.66 -10.16
N MET A 432 20.60 25.79 -10.69
CA MET A 432 20.37 26.20 -12.09
C MET A 432 21.09 25.28 -13.08
N SER A 433 22.32 24.85 -12.78
CA SER A 433 23.04 23.87 -13.60
C SER A 433 22.31 22.52 -13.65
N ILE A 434 21.81 22.06 -12.50
CA ILE A 434 20.95 20.86 -12.42
C ILE A 434 19.60 21.13 -13.13
N GLY A 435 19.03 22.32 -13.02
CA GLY A 435 17.83 22.74 -13.75
C GLY A 435 17.97 22.60 -15.27
N ALA A 436 19.13 22.96 -15.81
CA ALA A 436 19.45 22.80 -17.23
C ALA A 436 19.62 21.32 -17.63
N SER A 437 20.23 20.48 -16.79
CA SER A 437 20.30 19.04 -17.06
C SER A 437 18.93 18.34 -16.97
N TYR A 438 17.99 18.89 -16.21
CA TYR A 438 16.61 18.39 -16.14
C TYR A 438 15.77 18.67 -17.41
N ALA A 439 16.19 19.51 -18.36
CA ALA A 439 15.46 19.65 -19.63
C ALA A 439 15.43 18.33 -20.42
N MET A 440 16.51 17.54 -20.36
CA MET A 440 16.54 16.18 -20.93
C MET A 440 15.72 15.19 -20.09
N ALA A 441 15.73 15.34 -18.76
CA ALA A 441 14.86 14.56 -17.87
C ALA A 441 13.38 14.86 -18.12
N ALA A 442 13.03 16.09 -18.52
CA ALA A 442 11.67 16.47 -18.89
C ALA A 442 11.21 15.73 -20.16
N VAL A 443 12.10 15.52 -21.14
CA VAL A 443 11.79 14.67 -22.32
C VAL A 443 11.53 13.23 -21.91
N ILE A 444 12.37 12.66 -21.03
CA ILE A 444 12.13 11.32 -20.48
C ILE A 444 10.81 11.28 -19.72
N PHE A 445 10.51 12.31 -18.94
CA PHE A 445 9.29 12.39 -18.17
C PHE A 445 8.06 12.43 -19.07
N VAL A 446 8.04 13.28 -20.10
CA VAL A 446 6.94 13.34 -21.08
C VAL A 446 6.77 11.99 -21.78
N LEU A 447 7.87 11.34 -22.14
CA LEU A 447 7.83 10.09 -22.89
C LEU A 447 7.40 8.89 -22.00
N MET A 448 7.89 8.83 -20.77
CA MET A 448 7.65 7.71 -19.84
C MET A 448 6.41 7.87 -18.96
N PHE A 449 6.05 9.10 -18.58
CA PHE A 449 4.86 9.39 -17.78
C PHE A 449 3.72 9.99 -18.59
N GLY A 450 3.96 10.54 -19.79
CA GLY A 450 2.91 11.02 -20.70
C GLY A 450 2.56 9.97 -21.75
N VAL A 451 3.47 9.74 -22.70
CA VAL A 451 3.19 8.97 -23.93
C VAL A 451 2.93 7.49 -23.64
N VAL A 452 3.83 6.80 -22.92
CA VAL A 452 3.65 5.36 -22.63
C VAL A 452 2.35 5.07 -21.87
N PRO A 453 2.03 5.79 -20.77
CA PRO A 453 0.78 5.61 -20.06
C PRO A 453 -0.44 5.89 -20.93
N LEU A 454 -0.43 6.99 -21.70
CA LEU A 454 -1.56 7.34 -22.59
C LEU A 454 -1.84 6.22 -23.59
N LEU A 455 -0.82 5.71 -24.28
CA LEU A 455 -0.98 4.62 -25.25
C LEU A 455 -1.49 3.34 -24.58
N TYR A 456 -1.00 3.04 -23.38
CA TYR A 456 -1.42 1.84 -22.66
C TYR A 456 -2.87 1.93 -22.16
N GLY A 457 -3.26 3.09 -21.63
CA GLY A 457 -4.61 3.39 -21.20
C GLY A 457 -5.61 3.31 -22.35
N LEU A 458 -5.31 3.96 -23.49
CA LEU A 458 -6.14 3.89 -24.70
C LEU A 458 -6.32 2.46 -25.19
N LEU A 459 -5.26 1.64 -25.16
CA LEU A 459 -5.34 0.24 -25.56
C LEU A 459 -6.28 -0.55 -24.65
N LEU A 460 -6.20 -0.36 -23.33
CA LEU A 460 -7.06 -1.05 -22.39
C LEU A 460 -8.52 -0.57 -22.46
N GLU A 461 -8.74 0.72 -22.70
CA GLU A 461 -10.07 1.28 -22.92
C GLU A 461 -10.73 0.60 -24.13
N LEU A 462 -10.02 0.50 -25.27
CA LEU A 462 -10.53 -0.12 -26.49
C LEU A 462 -10.70 -1.65 -26.40
N VAL A 463 -9.82 -2.32 -25.67
CA VAL A 463 -9.80 -3.79 -25.58
C VAL A 463 -10.78 -4.32 -24.51
N VAL A 464 -10.92 -3.62 -23.38
CA VAL A 464 -11.66 -4.13 -22.22
C VAL A 464 -12.85 -3.26 -21.89
N VAL A 465 -12.66 -1.96 -21.69
CA VAL A 465 -13.70 -1.10 -21.12
C VAL A 465 -14.82 -0.83 -22.12
N VAL A 466 -14.50 -0.39 -23.33
CA VAL A 466 -15.47 -0.05 -24.37
C VAL A 466 -16.38 -1.25 -24.72
N PRO A 467 -15.88 -2.47 -24.94
CA PRO A 467 -16.73 -3.63 -25.23
C PRO A 467 -17.61 -4.10 -24.07
N LEU A 468 -17.26 -3.76 -22.82
CA LEU A 468 -18.02 -4.14 -21.62
C LEU A 468 -19.03 -3.06 -21.19
N ARG A 469 -18.66 -1.79 -21.37
CA ARG A 469 -19.41 -0.63 -20.88
C ARG A 469 -20.42 -0.10 -21.89
N VAL A 470 -20.05 -0.02 -23.17
CA VAL A 470 -20.81 0.74 -24.17
C VAL A 470 -21.65 -0.21 -25.04
N PRO A 471 -22.98 -0.09 -25.05
CA PRO A 471 -23.84 -0.83 -25.97
C PRO A 471 -23.50 -0.55 -27.43
N LEU A 472 -23.81 -1.49 -28.32
CA LEU A 472 -23.46 -1.39 -29.74
C LEU A 472 -24.13 -0.21 -30.48
N GLU A 473 -25.24 0.29 -29.95
CA GLU A 473 -26.04 1.38 -30.51
C GLU A 473 -25.48 2.77 -30.18
N GLN A 474 -24.58 2.88 -29.20
CA GLN A 474 -24.01 4.15 -28.73
C GLN A 474 -22.54 4.27 -29.10
N THR A 475 -22.07 5.45 -29.49
CA THR A 475 -20.65 5.70 -29.80
C THR A 475 -19.82 5.86 -28.52
N PRO A 476 -18.58 5.31 -28.46
CA PRO A 476 -17.73 5.49 -27.29
C PRO A 476 -17.05 6.86 -27.40
N ILE A 477 -17.07 7.63 -26.32
CA ILE A 477 -16.32 8.89 -26.23
C ILE A 477 -15.04 8.59 -25.44
N LEU A 478 -13.89 8.84 -26.07
CA LEU A 478 -12.58 8.64 -25.45
C LEU A 478 -12.13 9.93 -24.77
N PHE A 479 -11.89 9.87 -23.47
CA PHE A 479 -11.40 11.00 -22.68
C PHE A 479 -9.91 10.81 -22.41
N LEU A 480 -9.06 11.46 -23.21
CA LEU A 480 -7.60 11.28 -23.17
C LEU A 480 -6.98 11.47 -21.77
N GLY A 481 -7.50 12.40 -20.96
CA GLY A 481 -7.03 12.61 -19.58
C GLY A 481 -7.35 11.44 -18.65
N GLN A 482 -8.52 10.82 -18.83
CA GLN A 482 -8.96 9.64 -18.08
C GLN A 482 -8.13 8.43 -18.48
N ASP A 483 -7.97 8.22 -19.78
CA ASP A 483 -7.21 7.11 -20.34
C ASP A 483 -5.74 7.21 -19.93
N TRP A 484 -5.16 8.41 -19.95
CA TRP A 484 -3.83 8.67 -19.41
C TRP A 484 -3.72 8.29 -17.92
N ALA A 485 -4.68 8.72 -17.09
CA ALA A 485 -4.65 8.45 -15.66
C ALA A 485 -4.73 6.94 -15.34
N LEU A 486 -5.63 6.23 -16.02
CA LEU A 486 -5.72 4.77 -15.95
C LEU A 486 -4.44 4.10 -16.46
N GLY A 487 -3.89 4.62 -17.57
CA GLY A 487 -2.62 4.20 -18.12
C GLY A 487 -1.47 4.25 -17.12
N VAL A 488 -1.36 5.33 -16.33
CA VAL A 488 -0.30 5.48 -15.30
C VAL A 488 -0.43 4.39 -14.23
N LEU A 489 -1.66 4.11 -13.78
CA LEU A 489 -1.94 3.05 -12.82
C LEU A 489 -1.49 1.70 -13.37
N TYR A 490 -1.90 1.36 -14.60
CA TYR A 490 -1.57 0.09 -15.22
C TYR A 490 -0.07 -0.03 -15.51
N THR A 491 0.60 1.02 -15.97
CA THR A 491 2.06 1.02 -16.15
C THR A 491 2.78 0.72 -14.84
N LYS A 492 2.33 1.29 -13.70
CA LYS A 492 2.91 0.99 -12.38
C LYS A 492 2.72 -0.47 -11.98
N ILE A 493 1.53 -1.04 -12.19
CA ILE A 493 1.26 -2.47 -11.92
C ILE A 493 2.15 -3.35 -12.80
N THR A 494 2.22 -3.07 -14.10
CA THR A 494 3.05 -3.81 -15.04
C THR A 494 4.52 -3.72 -14.67
N CYS A 495 5.04 -2.55 -14.32
CA CYS A 495 6.41 -2.40 -13.83
C CYS A 495 6.67 -3.25 -12.57
N ALA A 496 5.78 -3.23 -11.58
CA ALA A 496 5.91 -4.06 -10.38
C ALA A 496 5.92 -5.56 -10.72
N LEU A 497 5.02 -6.03 -11.59
CA LEU A 497 4.99 -7.41 -12.06
C LEU A 497 6.24 -7.77 -12.86
N THR A 498 6.79 -6.85 -13.66
CA THR A 498 8.02 -7.09 -14.42
C THR A 498 9.24 -7.24 -13.51
N LEU A 499 9.29 -6.50 -12.39
CA LEU A 499 10.36 -6.58 -11.40
C LEU A 499 10.27 -7.85 -10.55
N MET A 500 9.06 -8.30 -10.22
CA MET A 500 8.83 -9.60 -9.55
C MET A 500 9.02 -10.79 -10.49
N GLY A 501 8.95 -10.55 -11.80
CA GLY A 501 9.04 -11.55 -12.85
C GLY A 501 10.47 -12.01 -13.17
N PRO A 502 10.61 -12.92 -14.17
CA PRO A 502 11.89 -13.46 -14.60
C PRO A 502 12.79 -12.40 -15.27
N ASP A 503 14.10 -12.68 -15.33
CA ASP A 503 15.09 -11.78 -15.90
C ASP A 503 15.02 -11.74 -17.44
N TRP A 504 14.24 -10.78 -17.95
CA TRP A 504 14.09 -10.43 -19.35
C TRP A 504 14.63 -9.03 -19.66
N ALA A 505 14.66 -8.65 -20.95
CA ALA A 505 15.24 -7.39 -21.40
C ALA A 505 14.63 -6.16 -20.72
N LEU A 506 13.30 -6.11 -20.58
CA LEU A 506 12.59 -4.98 -19.98
C LEU A 506 12.93 -4.80 -18.49
N LYS A 507 12.92 -5.89 -17.69
CA LYS A 507 13.32 -5.83 -16.27
C LYS A 507 14.75 -5.31 -16.12
N ARG A 508 15.70 -5.84 -16.90
CA ARG A 508 17.10 -5.37 -16.88
C ARG A 508 17.21 -3.89 -17.25
N ALA A 509 16.40 -3.42 -18.20
CA ALA A 509 16.38 -2.02 -18.59
C ALA A 509 15.87 -1.10 -17.46
N ILE A 510 14.79 -1.52 -16.79
CA ILE A 510 14.21 -0.80 -15.64
C ILE A 510 15.19 -0.81 -14.44
N GLU A 511 15.80 -1.96 -14.12
CA GLU A 511 16.76 -2.07 -13.00
C GLU A 511 18.00 -1.23 -13.23
N ARG A 512 18.50 -1.17 -14.47
CA ARG A 512 19.62 -0.29 -14.83
C ARG A 512 19.23 1.18 -14.68
N ALA A 513 18.07 1.57 -15.20
CA ALA A 513 17.56 2.93 -15.04
C ALA A 513 17.38 3.31 -13.56
N TYR A 514 16.98 2.37 -12.70
CA TYR A 514 16.87 2.59 -11.26
C TYR A 514 18.24 2.71 -10.57
N ARG A 515 19.22 1.88 -10.98
CA ARG A 515 20.58 1.86 -10.39
C ARG A 515 21.38 3.11 -10.73
N ASP A 516 21.30 3.58 -11.97
CA ASP A 516 22.05 4.74 -12.46
C ASP A 516 21.51 6.06 -11.81
N GLY A 517 20.29 6.03 -11.28
CA GLY A 517 19.68 7.14 -10.55
C GLY A 517 19.31 8.34 -11.44
N LEU A 518 18.75 9.39 -10.83
CA LEU A 518 18.27 10.56 -11.59
C LEU A 518 19.36 11.58 -11.97
N ARG A 519 20.59 11.42 -11.46
CA ARG A 519 21.68 12.40 -11.65
C ARG A 519 22.52 12.13 -12.90
N ASP A 520 22.75 10.87 -13.24
CA ASP A 520 23.57 10.44 -14.40
C ASP A 520 22.74 9.58 -15.37
N ILE A 521 21.61 10.12 -15.84
CA ILE A 521 20.72 9.39 -16.73
C ILE A 521 21.30 9.33 -18.15
N ASP A 522 21.56 8.12 -18.66
CA ASP A 522 21.83 7.90 -20.09
C ASP A 522 20.52 7.98 -20.91
N LEU A 523 20.26 9.17 -21.46
CA LEU A 523 19.08 9.46 -22.27
C LEU A 523 18.93 8.51 -23.47
N LYS A 524 20.05 8.18 -24.13
CA LYS A 524 20.05 7.35 -25.33
C LYS A 524 19.62 5.94 -25.00
N PHE A 525 20.09 5.42 -23.86
CA PHE A 525 19.67 4.12 -23.34
C PHE A 525 18.17 4.10 -23.02
N ILE A 526 17.65 5.07 -22.28
CA ILE A 526 16.23 5.10 -21.90
C ILE A 526 15.33 5.16 -23.13
N ILE A 527 15.65 6.03 -24.10
CA ILE A 527 14.83 6.15 -25.30
C ILE A 527 14.89 4.88 -26.15
N ARG A 528 16.09 4.33 -26.38
CA ARG A 528 16.28 3.20 -27.32
C ARG A 528 15.85 1.85 -26.74
N ASP A 529 16.22 1.58 -25.49
CA ASP A 529 16.11 0.24 -24.92
C ASP A 529 14.88 0.07 -24.02
N LEU A 530 14.36 1.17 -23.47
CA LEU A 530 13.17 1.14 -22.62
C LEU A 530 11.93 1.67 -23.34
N ALA A 531 11.97 2.89 -23.86
CA ALA A 531 10.75 3.56 -24.29
C ALA A 531 10.32 3.25 -25.72
N ALA A 532 11.22 3.33 -26.70
CA ALA A 532 10.90 3.07 -28.10
C ALA A 532 10.29 1.67 -28.34
N PRO A 533 10.79 0.57 -27.73
CA PRO A 533 10.18 -0.75 -27.92
C PRO A 533 8.76 -0.83 -27.37
N VAL A 534 8.50 -0.18 -26.23
CA VAL A 534 7.19 -0.16 -25.57
C VAL A 534 6.21 0.70 -26.37
N ILE A 535 6.62 1.92 -26.76
CA ILE A 535 5.81 2.83 -27.59
C ILE A 535 5.50 2.19 -28.94
N MET A 536 6.49 1.55 -29.58
CA MET A 536 6.27 0.85 -30.84
C MET A 536 5.30 -0.32 -30.67
N CYS A 537 5.44 -1.11 -29.61
CA CYS A 537 4.54 -2.23 -29.33
C CYS A 537 3.09 -1.77 -29.12
N PHE A 538 2.86 -0.79 -28.24
CA PHE A 538 1.52 -0.26 -28.00
C PHE A 538 0.97 0.51 -29.21
N GLY A 539 1.81 1.30 -29.88
CA GLY A 539 1.45 2.01 -31.11
C GLY A 539 0.99 1.07 -32.21
N LEU A 540 1.72 -0.04 -32.44
CA LEU A 540 1.31 -1.07 -33.41
C LEU A 540 0.04 -1.80 -32.97
N ALA A 541 -0.10 -2.11 -31.68
CA ALA A 541 -1.31 -2.75 -31.13
C ALA A 541 -2.55 -1.87 -31.26
N LEU A 542 -2.39 -0.53 -31.26
CA LEU A 542 -3.47 0.42 -31.53
C LEU A 542 -3.74 0.59 -33.03
N ALA A 543 -2.68 0.72 -33.83
CA ALA A 543 -2.76 1.05 -35.25
C ALA A 543 -3.24 -0.12 -36.13
N ILE A 544 -2.74 -1.35 -35.91
CA ILE A 544 -3.07 -2.49 -36.77
C ILE A 544 -4.57 -2.81 -36.73
N PRO A 545 -5.23 -2.97 -35.56
CA PRO A 545 -6.66 -3.19 -35.52
C PRO A 545 -7.47 -2.01 -36.08
N TYR A 546 -7.02 -0.78 -35.86
CA TYR A 546 -7.68 0.42 -36.38
C TYR A 546 -7.72 0.43 -37.91
N VAL A 547 -6.57 0.25 -38.55
CA VAL A 547 -6.44 0.22 -40.02
C VAL A 547 -7.24 -0.94 -40.60
N LEU A 548 -7.24 -2.11 -39.94
CA LEU A 548 -8.05 -3.23 -40.39
C LEU A 548 -9.55 -2.93 -40.31
N ALA A 549 -10.04 -2.41 -39.19
CA ALA A 549 -11.47 -2.14 -38.99
C ALA A 549 -12.02 -0.98 -39.84
N HIS A 550 -11.23 0.07 -40.04
CA HIS A 550 -11.71 1.29 -40.69
C HIS A 550 -11.27 1.45 -42.14
N SER A 551 -10.18 0.81 -42.57
CA SER A 551 -9.68 0.94 -43.95
C SER A 551 -9.89 -0.34 -44.77
N ILE A 552 -9.55 -1.51 -44.24
CA ILE A 552 -9.51 -2.77 -45.03
C ILE A 552 -10.85 -3.50 -45.01
N LEU A 553 -11.40 -3.80 -43.83
CA LEU A 553 -12.63 -4.60 -43.68
C LEU A 553 -13.88 -3.95 -44.29
N PRO A 554 -14.03 -2.61 -44.30
CA PRO A 554 -15.12 -1.95 -45.01
C PRO A 554 -15.21 -2.21 -46.52
N ILE A 555 -14.10 -2.60 -47.14
CA ILE A 555 -14.07 -2.95 -48.58
C ILE A 555 -14.86 -4.25 -48.81
N PHE A 556 -14.89 -5.15 -47.82
CA PHE A 556 -15.56 -6.45 -47.90
C PHE A 556 -16.95 -6.46 -47.25
N PHE A 557 -17.17 -5.63 -46.24
CA PHE A 557 -18.43 -5.58 -45.47
C PHE A 557 -19.11 -4.22 -45.61
N THR A 558 -20.20 -4.17 -46.38
CA THR A 558 -20.96 -2.95 -46.66
C THR A 558 -22.02 -2.62 -45.61
N ASN A 559 -22.50 -3.62 -44.85
CA ASN A 559 -23.54 -3.44 -43.83
C ASN A 559 -23.01 -2.65 -42.61
N GLN A 560 -23.68 -1.54 -42.27
CA GLN A 560 -23.31 -0.64 -41.18
C GLN A 560 -23.27 -1.35 -39.81
N HIS A 561 -24.22 -2.26 -39.55
CA HIS A 561 -24.26 -3.00 -38.28
C HIS A 561 -23.03 -3.91 -38.13
N THR A 562 -22.67 -4.63 -39.20
CA THR A 562 -21.49 -5.50 -39.24
C THR A 562 -20.20 -4.70 -39.07
N ARG A 563 -20.09 -3.51 -39.67
CA ARG A 563 -18.92 -2.62 -39.52
C ARG A 563 -18.74 -2.15 -38.07
N THR A 564 -19.83 -1.75 -37.40
CA THR A 564 -19.78 -1.37 -35.99
C THR A 564 -19.40 -2.56 -35.11
N LEU A 565 -19.95 -3.75 -35.35
CA LEU A 565 -19.57 -4.97 -34.64
C LEU A 565 -18.07 -5.30 -34.78
N ILE A 566 -17.56 -5.23 -36.01
CA ILE A 566 -16.14 -5.45 -36.31
C ILE A 566 -15.27 -4.44 -35.56
N ALA A 567 -15.59 -3.14 -35.65
CA ALA A 567 -14.82 -2.09 -34.97
C ALA A 567 -14.76 -2.28 -33.45
N ARG A 568 -15.80 -2.82 -32.83
CA ARG A 568 -15.85 -3.09 -31.37
C ARG A 568 -15.13 -4.36 -30.95
N ARG A 569 -15.13 -5.40 -31.79
CA ARG A 569 -14.59 -6.72 -31.43
C ARG A 569 -13.16 -6.97 -31.90
N ILE A 570 -12.66 -6.16 -32.84
CA ILE A 570 -11.31 -6.36 -33.40
C ILE A 570 -10.21 -6.24 -32.33
N TYR A 571 -10.30 -5.26 -31.43
CA TYR A 571 -9.32 -5.05 -30.36
C TYR A 571 -9.27 -6.23 -29.36
N PRO A 572 -10.40 -6.69 -28.78
CA PRO A 572 -10.45 -7.93 -27.99
C PRO A 572 -9.92 -9.16 -28.74
N PHE A 573 -10.26 -9.28 -30.03
CA PHE A 573 -9.83 -10.43 -30.85
C PHE A 573 -8.30 -10.49 -30.97
N PHE A 574 -7.65 -9.37 -31.31
CA PHE A 574 -6.19 -9.30 -31.39
C PHE A 574 -5.51 -9.58 -30.03
N LEU A 575 -6.10 -9.13 -28.92
CA LEU A 575 -5.60 -9.47 -27.58
C LEU A 575 -5.66 -10.99 -27.34
N ILE A 576 -6.80 -11.63 -27.63
CA ILE A 576 -6.96 -13.09 -27.43
C ILE A 576 -5.95 -13.86 -28.27
N VAL A 577 -5.77 -13.48 -29.54
CA VAL A 577 -4.76 -14.07 -30.42
C VAL A 577 -3.35 -13.91 -29.84
N ALA A 578 -3.00 -12.72 -29.35
CA ALA A 578 -1.70 -12.48 -28.73
C ALA A 578 -1.50 -13.32 -27.45
N ILE A 579 -2.53 -13.48 -26.61
CA ILE A 579 -2.49 -14.33 -25.42
C ILE A 579 -2.29 -15.80 -25.80
N ILE A 580 -3.03 -16.30 -26.80
CA ILE A 580 -2.89 -17.68 -27.28
C ILE A 580 -1.47 -17.93 -27.80
N ILE A 581 -0.93 -17.02 -28.63
CA ILE A 581 0.45 -17.10 -29.10
C ILE A 581 1.44 -17.11 -27.92
N GLY A 582 1.23 -16.24 -26.93
CA GLY A 582 2.05 -16.18 -25.72
C GLY A 582 2.03 -17.50 -24.92
N ILE A 583 0.85 -18.08 -24.72
CA ILE A 583 0.67 -19.38 -24.05
C ILE A 583 1.37 -20.48 -24.84
N ILE A 584 1.21 -20.53 -26.17
CA ILE A 584 1.88 -21.53 -27.02
C ILE A 584 3.40 -21.40 -26.90
N ILE A 585 3.96 -20.19 -27.00
CA ILE A 585 5.41 -19.95 -26.84
C ILE A 585 5.88 -20.37 -25.44
N PHE A 586 5.12 -20.03 -24.40
CA PHE A 586 5.44 -20.43 -23.04
C PHE A 586 5.44 -21.95 -22.88
N GLN A 587 4.40 -22.63 -23.37
CA GLN A 587 4.30 -24.08 -23.33
C GLN A 587 5.46 -24.74 -24.08
N ILE A 588 5.79 -24.28 -25.29
CA ILE A 588 6.95 -24.79 -26.05
C ILE A 588 8.25 -24.65 -25.23
N ARG A 589 8.45 -23.52 -24.53
CA ARG A 589 9.62 -23.33 -23.65
C ARG A 589 9.62 -24.30 -22.47
N GLN A 590 8.47 -24.53 -21.81
CA GLN A 590 8.37 -25.48 -20.71
C GLN A 590 8.58 -26.93 -21.19
N PHE A 591 7.99 -27.31 -22.31
CA PHE A 591 8.23 -28.61 -22.94
C PHE A 591 9.70 -28.80 -23.31
N LYS A 592 10.35 -27.78 -23.86
CA LYS A 592 11.79 -27.84 -24.15
C LYS A 592 12.61 -28.03 -22.87
N LYS A 593 12.29 -27.32 -21.80
CA LYS A 593 12.96 -27.48 -20.49
C LYS A 593 12.74 -28.89 -19.93
N LEU A 594 11.51 -29.38 -19.95
CA LEU A 594 11.16 -30.72 -19.49
C LEU A 594 11.87 -31.80 -20.32
N TYR A 595 11.86 -31.66 -21.64
CA TYR A 595 12.56 -32.56 -22.56
C TYR A 595 14.06 -32.60 -22.28
N VAL A 596 14.70 -31.44 -22.11
CA VAL A 596 16.13 -31.37 -21.77
C VAL A 596 16.39 -31.96 -20.38
N ALA A 597 15.52 -31.73 -19.40
CA ALA A 597 15.66 -32.28 -18.05
C ALA A 597 15.57 -33.82 -18.06
N ILE A 598 14.57 -34.39 -18.76
CA ILE A 598 14.43 -35.85 -18.92
C ILE A 598 15.61 -36.43 -19.69
N LYS A 599 16.05 -35.76 -20.76
CA LYS A 599 17.21 -36.17 -21.55
C LYS A 599 18.46 -36.21 -20.67
N ASN A 600 18.67 -35.18 -19.86
CA ASN A 600 19.81 -35.14 -18.96
C ASN A 600 19.70 -36.22 -17.88
N ASP A 601 18.55 -36.38 -17.23
CA ASP A 601 18.36 -37.40 -16.19
C ASP A 601 18.65 -38.83 -16.70
N LYS A 602 18.23 -39.14 -17.93
CA LYS A 602 18.34 -40.49 -18.50
C LYS A 602 19.66 -40.78 -19.22
N TYR A 603 20.32 -39.75 -19.77
CA TYR A 603 21.47 -39.92 -20.67
C TYR A 603 22.73 -39.13 -20.26
N LEU A 604 22.68 -38.32 -19.19
CA LEU A 604 23.84 -37.57 -18.72
C LEU A 604 24.71 -38.46 -17.83
N VAL A 605 25.76 -39.03 -18.41
CA VAL A 605 26.73 -39.90 -17.71
C VAL A 605 27.66 -39.09 -16.77
N GLY A 606 27.81 -37.78 -17.03
CA GLY A 606 28.56 -36.85 -16.17
C GLY A 606 28.60 -35.43 -16.72
N GLN A 607 28.89 -34.45 -15.87
CA GLN A 607 29.10 -33.04 -16.27
C GLN A 607 30.58 -32.71 -16.18
N ARG A 608 31.21 -32.32 -17.29
CA ARG A 608 32.56 -31.76 -17.29
C ARG A 608 32.46 -30.25 -17.13
N LEU A 609 32.92 -29.73 -16.01
CA LEU A 609 33.07 -28.28 -15.81
C LEU A 609 34.10 -27.76 -16.81
N VAL A 610 33.66 -26.89 -17.72
CA VAL A 610 34.54 -26.16 -18.63
C VAL A 610 34.80 -24.80 -18.00
N ASN A 611 36.01 -24.58 -17.49
CA ASN A 611 36.43 -23.26 -17.02
C ASN A 611 36.57 -22.33 -18.22
N TYR A 612 35.73 -21.29 -18.28
CA TYR A 612 35.72 -20.31 -19.37
C TYR A 612 36.86 -19.27 -19.28
N ASP A 613 37.87 -19.50 -18.43
CA ASP A 613 39.02 -18.60 -18.23
C ASP A 613 39.91 -18.43 -19.48
N HIS A 614 39.74 -19.26 -20.51
CA HIS A 614 40.50 -19.14 -21.76
C HIS A 614 40.33 -17.78 -22.45
N ARG A 615 39.16 -17.13 -22.39
CA ARG A 615 38.99 -15.79 -22.96
C ARG A 615 39.68 -14.71 -22.14
N LYS A 616 39.62 -14.82 -20.80
CA LYS A 616 40.28 -13.87 -19.89
C LYS A 616 41.80 -13.95 -20.01
N ARG A 617 42.36 -15.16 -19.99
CA ARG A 617 43.79 -15.40 -20.23
C ARG A 617 44.26 -14.95 -21.60
N LYS A 618 43.45 -15.13 -22.65
CA LYS A 618 43.79 -14.67 -24.01
C LYS A 618 43.77 -13.14 -24.12
N ALA A 619 42.85 -12.47 -23.43
CA ALA A 619 42.83 -11.01 -23.34
C ALA A 619 44.00 -10.45 -22.51
N GLU A 620 44.33 -11.09 -21.38
CA GLU A 620 45.50 -10.74 -20.56
C GLU A 620 46.81 -10.98 -21.32
N ALA A 621 46.94 -12.07 -22.07
CA ALA A 621 48.10 -12.34 -22.92
C ALA A 621 48.23 -11.34 -24.08
N ALA A 622 47.10 -10.94 -24.70
CA ALA A 622 47.11 -9.91 -25.73
C ALA A 622 47.49 -8.52 -25.17
N ALA A 623 47.02 -8.19 -23.97
CA ALA A 623 47.39 -6.95 -23.29
C ALA A 623 48.88 -6.93 -22.89
N ALA A 624 49.41 -8.06 -22.40
CA ALA A 624 50.83 -8.20 -22.09
C ALA A 624 51.72 -8.09 -23.35
N ALA A 625 51.30 -8.69 -24.47
CA ALA A 625 52.00 -8.57 -25.75
C ALA A 625 51.99 -7.12 -26.28
N ALA A 626 50.86 -6.41 -26.13
CA ALA A 626 50.77 -5.00 -26.51
C ALA A 626 51.65 -4.10 -25.63
N ALA A 627 51.72 -4.36 -24.33
CA ALA A 627 52.59 -3.64 -23.40
C ALA A 627 54.09 -3.88 -23.68
N ALA A 628 54.47 -5.13 -24.01
CA ALA A 628 55.84 -5.46 -24.40
C ALA A 628 56.23 -4.80 -25.72
N ALA A 629 55.31 -4.72 -26.70
CA ALA A 629 55.54 -4.01 -27.95
C ALA A 629 55.71 -2.49 -27.75
N GLN A 630 54.97 -1.89 -26.81
CA GLN A 630 55.15 -0.48 -26.45
C GLN A 630 56.49 -0.21 -25.74
N GLN A 631 56.95 -1.12 -24.87
CA GLN A 631 58.27 -1.00 -24.24
C GLN A 631 59.42 -1.15 -25.24
N ALA A 632 59.29 -2.03 -26.23
CA ALA A 632 60.28 -2.20 -27.29
C ALA A 632 60.34 -1.02 -28.30
N GLN A 633 59.33 -0.14 -28.31
CA GLN A 633 59.35 1.10 -29.09
C GLN A 633 59.89 2.30 -28.30
N MET A 634 60.04 2.18 -26.98
CA MET A 634 60.59 3.22 -26.10
C MET A 634 62.07 3.01 -25.75
N MET A 635 62.64 1.85 -26.07
CA MET A 635 64.09 1.63 -26.13
C MET A 635 64.56 1.77 -27.56
#